data_AF-A0AAX3WVA4-F1
#
_entry.id   AF-A0AAX3WVA4-F1
#
_cell.length_a   1.000
_cell.length_b   1.000
_cell.length_c   1.000
_cell.angle_alpha   90.00
_cell.angle_beta   90.00
_cell.angle_gamma   90.00
#
_symmetry.space_group_name_H-M   'P 1'
#
loop_
_entity.id
_entity.type
_entity.pdbx_description
1 polymer ?
#
loop_
_entity_poly.entity_id
_entity_poly.type
_entity_poly.pdbx_seq_one_letter_code
_entity_poly.pdbx_strand_id
1 'polypeptide(L)'
;MSDFLKLVGEQLRIIRVSKGLSQEEVAERTGKLGFSKGRVSNIEHGQSNITLSTLETLMKALDIAPEELFNFQKLSGVTDIEEKNLMLDIHRSLLRERNLDEVKYVVRITKDFLDTIDLQSKKNSSNGQ
;
A
#
# COMPACT_ATOMS: atom_id res chain seq x y z
N MET A 1 0.69 -7.28 -16.52
CA MET A 1 -0.01 -6.04 -16.10
C MET A 1 0.77 -5.48 -14.91
N SER A 2 1.01 -4.16 -14.84
CA SER A 2 1.86 -3.60 -13.77
C SER A 2 1.09 -3.56 -12.45
N ASP A 3 1.61 -4.21 -11.41
CA ASP A 3 1.00 -4.21 -10.07
C ASP A 3 0.98 -2.79 -9.47
N PHE A 4 1.97 -1.97 -9.80
CA PHE A 4 2.01 -0.55 -9.40
C PHE A 4 0.86 0.25 -10.03
N LEU A 5 0.54 0.02 -11.31
CA LEU A 5 -0.58 0.74 -11.96
C LEU A 5 -1.92 0.37 -11.33
N LYS A 6 -2.11 -0.91 -10.96
CA LYS A 6 -3.31 -1.36 -10.24
C LYS A 6 -3.40 -0.71 -8.86
N LEU A 7 -2.29 -0.66 -8.13
CA LEU A 7 -2.24 -0.08 -6.78
C LEU A 7 -2.62 1.42 -6.79
N VAL A 8 -2.02 2.19 -7.70
CA VAL A 8 -2.32 3.62 -7.85
C VAL A 8 -3.77 3.82 -8.34
N GLY A 9 -4.21 3.01 -9.30
CA GLY A 9 -5.59 3.06 -9.80
C GLY A 9 -6.64 2.79 -8.72
N GLU A 10 -6.41 1.78 -7.90
CA GLU A 10 -7.32 1.42 -6.81
C GLU A 10 -7.34 2.49 -5.71
N GLN A 11 -6.20 3.10 -5.39
CA GLN A 11 -6.17 4.22 -4.44
C GLN A 11 -6.92 5.46 -4.96
N LEU A 12 -6.80 5.78 -6.25
CA LEU A 12 -7.62 6.83 -6.88
C LEU A 12 -9.12 6.51 -6.76
N ARG A 13 -9.50 5.25 -7.00
CA ARG A 13 -10.89 4.79 -6.85
C ARG A 13 -11.38 4.92 -5.42
N ILE A 14 -10.60 4.49 -4.43
CA ILE A 14 -10.98 4.55 -3.01
C ILE A 14 -11.18 5.99 -2.57
N ILE A 15 -10.26 6.89 -2.91
CA ILE A 15 -10.40 8.33 -2.64
C ILE A 15 -11.63 8.90 -3.35
N ARG A 16 -11.87 8.55 -4.61
CA ARG A 16 -13.05 9.00 -5.34
C ARG A 16 -14.35 8.60 -4.65
N VAL A 17 -14.45 7.32 -4.27
CA VAL A 17 -15.65 6.76 -3.62
C VAL A 17 -15.84 7.35 -2.21
N SER A 18 -14.76 7.55 -1.44
CA SER A 18 -14.86 8.17 -0.11
C SER A 18 -15.34 9.63 -0.17
N LYS A 19 -15.08 10.32 -1.28
CA LYS A 19 -15.61 11.66 -1.58
C LYS A 19 -16.99 11.65 -2.25
N GLY A 20 -17.60 10.48 -2.46
CA GLY A 20 -18.95 10.35 -3.04
C GLY A 20 -19.03 10.74 -4.53
N LEU A 21 -17.91 10.74 -5.25
CA LEU A 21 -17.85 11.19 -6.64
C LEU A 21 -18.05 10.04 -7.63
N SER A 22 -18.75 10.29 -8.73
CA SER A 22 -18.81 9.37 -9.87
C SER A 22 -17.56 9.51 -10.75
N GLN A 23 -17.32 8.53 -11.62
CA GLN A 23 -16.22 8.61 -12.58
C GLN A 23 -16.46 9.74 -13.61
N GLU A 24 -17.72 9.97 -14.01
CA GLU A 24 -18.14 11.13 -14.81
C GLU A 24 -17.78 12.44 -14.12
N GLU A 25 -18.15 12.59 -12.85
CA GLU A 25 -17.90 13.82 -12.08
C GLU A 25 -16.40 14.12 -11.97
N VAL A 26 -15.56 13.10 -11.73
CA VAL A 26 -14.10 13.28 -11.73
C VAL A 26 -13.60 13.69 -13.11
N ALA A 27 -14.11 13.08 -14.18
CA ALA A 27 -13.73 13.44 -15.55
C ALA A 27 -14.07 14.91 -15.85
N GLU A 28 -15.26 15.36 -15.49
CA GLU A 28 -15.72 16.74 -15.65
C GLU A 28 -14.86 17.72 -14.83
N ARG A 29 -14.56 17.39 -13.57
CA ARG A 29 -13.71 18.20 -12.69
C ARG A 29 -12.29 18.37 -13.17
N THR A 30 -11.77 17.47 -14.01
CA THR A 30 -10.44 17.68 -14.61
C THR A 30 -10.39 18.93 -15.49
N GLY A 31 -11.54 19.36 -16.03
CA GLY A 31 -11.62 20.47 -16.99
C GLY A 31 -10.84 20.24 -18.29
N LYS A 32 -10.36 19.01 -18.54
CA LYS A 32 -9.50 18.69 -19.70
C LYS A 32 -10.29 17.96 -20.78
N LEU A 33 -10.14 18.45 -22.01
CA LEU A 33 -10.61 17.75 -23.21
C LEU A 33 -9.95 16.36 -23.28
N GLY A 34 -10.75 15.31 -23.42
CA GLY A 34 -10.26 13.93 -23.51
C GLY A 34 -10.24 13.13 -22.21
N PHE A 35 -10.66 13.72 -21.09
CA PHE A 35 -11.07 12.95 -19.89
C PHE A 35 -12.52 12.52 -20.03
N SER A 36 -12.75 11.22 -20.11
CA SER A 36 -14.08 10.61 -20.13
C SER A 36 -14.24 9.65 -18.95
N LYS A 37 -15.48 9.32 -18.59
CA LYS A 37 -15.77 8.25 -17.63
C LYS A 37 -14.96 6.98 -17.91
N GLY A 38 -14.96 6.54 -19.17
CA GLY A 38 -14.24 5.34 -19.59
C GLY A 38 -12.73 5.45 -19.36
N ARG A 39 -12.14 6.62 -19.62
CA ARG A 39 -10.72 6.86 -19.32
C ARG A 39 -10.43 6.80 -17.83
N VAL A 40 -11.26 7.42 -16.98
CA VAL A 40 -11.13 7.35 -15.52
C VAL A 40 -11.26 5.90 -15.05
N SER A 41 -12.23 5.15 -15.57
CA SER A 41 -12.39 3.72 -15.27
C SER A 41 -11.14 2.91 -15.65
N ASN A 42 -10.60 3.09 -16.85
CA ASN A 42 -9.40 2.35 -17.28
C ASN A 42 -8.17 2.68 -16.40
N ILE A 43 -8.07 3.92 -15.90
CA ILE A 43 -7.02 4.34 -14.96
C ILE A 43 -7.22 3.66 -13.61
N GLU A 44 -8.44 3.69 -13.06
CA GLU A 44 -8.77 3.07 -11.77
C GLU A 44 -8.53 1.55 -11.76
N HIS A 45 -8.75 0.88 -12.88
CA HIS A 45 -8.46 -0.56 -13.02
C HIS A 45 -7.00 -0.86 -13.40
N GLY A 46 -6.11 0.14 -13.44
CA GLY A 46 -4.70 -0.02 -13.80
C GLY A 46 -4.45 -0.47 -15.24
N GLN A 47 -5.43 -0.28 -16.14
CA GLN A 47 -5.38 -0.67 -17.54
C GLN A 47 -4.73 0.39 -18.45
N SER A 48 -4.53 1.61 -17.94
CA SER A 48 -3.89 2.72 -18.66
C SER A 48 -2.61 3.17 -17.96
N ASN A 49 -1.49 3.15 -18.69
CA ASN A 49 -0.25 3.79 -18.23
C ASN A 49 -0.36 5.30 -18.47
N ILE A 50 -0.50 6.08 -17.40
CA ILE A 50 -0.68 7.53 -17.46
C ILE A 50 0.61 8.29 -17.16
N THR A 51 0.73 9.49 -17.70
CA THR A 51 1.82 10.40 -17.36
C THR A 51 1.63 10.97 -15.94
N LEU A 52 2.71 11.42 -15.30
CA LEU A 52 2.63 12.15 -14.03
C LEU A 52 1.78 13.41 -14.13
N SER A 53 1.77 14.10 -15.27
CA SER A 53 0.90 15.26 -15.50
C SER A 53 -0.59 14.90 -15.52
N THR A 54 -0.93 13.70 -16.02
CA THR A 54 -2.29 13.16 -15.98
C THR A 54 -2.67 12.81 -14.55
N LEU A 55 -1.73 12.21 -13.80
CA LEU A 55 -1.93 11.87 -12.39
C LEU A 55 -2.14 13.13 -11.54
N GLU A 56 -1.32 14.17 -11.72
CA GLU A 56 -1.47 15.47 -11.05
C GLU A 56 -2.84 16.11 -11.37
N THR A 57 -3.34 15.96 -12.60
CA THR A 57 -4.67 16.44 -12.98
C THR A 57 -5.77 15.72 -12.20
N LEU A 58 -5.67 14.40 -12.07
CA LEU A 58 -6.61 13.60 -11.28
C LEU A 58 -6.56 13.97 -9.80
N MET A 59 -5.37 14.18 -9.25
CA MET A 59 -5.19 14.61 -7.87
C MET A 59 -5.84 15.97 -7.61
N LYS A 60 -5.71 16.92 -8.54
CA LYS A 60 -6.41 18.22 -8.48
C LYS A 60 -7.92 18.06 -8.55
N ALA A 61 -8.42 17.21 -9.46
CA ALA A 61 -9.86 16.94 -9.60
C ALA A 61 -10.46 16.25 -8.37
N LEU A 62 -9.66 15.43 -7.68
CA LEU A 62 -10.01 14.76 -6.42
C LEU A 62 -9.72 15.62 -5.19
N ASP A 63 -9.06 16.78 -5.33
CA ASP A 63 -8.61 17.64 -4.24
C ASP A 63 -7.80 16.89 -3.18
N ILE A 64 -6.69 16.28 -3.61
CA ILE A 64 -5.77 15.51 -2.77
C ILE A 64 -4.30 15.88 -3.02
N ALA A 65 -3.49 15.70 -2.00
CA ALA A 65 -2.03 15.84 -2.08
C ALA A 65 -1.34 14.51 -2.44
N PRO A 66 -0.09 14.51 -2.93
CA PRO A 66 0.62 13.28 -3.30
C PRO A 66 0.69 12.26 -2.17
N GLU A 67 0.91 12.69 -0.93
CA GLU A 67 0.97 11.84 0.24
C GLU A 67 -0.31 11.02 0.45
N GLU A 68 -1.48 11.57 0.13
CA GLU A 68 -2.75 10.86 0.25
C GLU A 68 -2.90 9.81 -0.86
N LEU A 69 -2.47 10.15 -2.08
CA LEU A 69 -2.45 9.21 -3.21
C LEU A 69 -1.49 8.03 -2.99
N PHE A 70 -0.36 8.26 -2.32
CA PHE A 70 0.63 7.21 -2.07
C PHE A 70 0.49 6.56 -0.68
N ASN A 71 -0.58 6.89 0.06
CA ASN A 71 -0.90 6.24 1.33
C ASN A 71 -1.61 4.90 1.13
N PHE A 72 -0.84 3.89 0.73
CA PHE A 72 -1.37 2.55 0.48
C PHE A 72 -1.67 1.73 1.74
N GLN A 73 -1.44 2.27 2.94
CA GLN A 73 -1.71 1.56 4.20
C GLN A 73 -3.22 1.35 4.47
N LYS A 74 -4.10 2.07 3.78
CA LYS A 74 -5.57 1.99 3.95
C LYS A 74 -6.29 1.16 2.88
N LEU A 75 -5.57 0.61 1.89
CA LEU A 75 -6.18 -0.11 0.76
C LEU A 75 -6.68 -1.51 1.09
N SER A 76 -6.41 -1.97 2.29
CA SER A 76 -6.39 -3.38 2.62
C SER A 76 -7.29 -3.52 3.84
N GLY A 77 -8.47 -4.09 3.59
CA GLY A 77 -9.42 -4.46 4.63
C GLY A 77 -9.03 -5.82 5.18
N VAL A 78 -8.46 -5.82 6.38
CA VAL A 78 -8.21 -6.95 7.29
C VAL A 78 -7.86 -8.27 6.58
N THR A 79 -6.57 -8.46 6.35
CA THR A 79 -5.96 -9.78 6.13
C THR A 79 -4.73 -9.92 7.05
N ASP A 80 -4.39 -11.15 7.49
CA ASP A 80 -3.23 -11.44 8.36
C ASP A 80 -1.91 -10.81 7.88
N ILE A 81 -1.81 -10.57 6.56
CA ILE A 81 -0.66 -9.92 5.92
C ILE A 81 -0.54 -8.45 6.34
N GLU A 82 -1.65 -7.76 6.55
CA GLU A 82 -1.70 -6.34 6.93
C GLU A 82 -1.38 -6.14 8.41
N GLU A 83 -1.88 -7.01 9.29
CA GLU A 83 -1.52 -7.00 10.70
C GLU A 83 -0.02 -7.26 10.86
N LYS A 84 0.50 -8.25 10.12
CA LYS A 84 1.95 -8.52 10.07
C LYS A 84 2.74 -7.31 9.58
N ASN A 85 2.29 -6.65 8.51
CA ASN A 85 2.97 -5.47 7.96
C ASN A 85 2.92 -4.29 8.94
N LEU A 86 1.79 -4.05 9.61
CA LEU A 86 1.65 -3.03 10.64
C LEU A 86 2.62 -3.27 11.80
N MET A 87 2.73 -4.52 12.26
CA MET A 87 3.67 -4.89 13.32
C MET A 87 5.13 -4.67 12.91
N LEU A 88 5.47 -4.95 11.65
CA LEU A 88 6.81 -4.68 11.11
C LEU A 88 7.10 -3.17 11.02
N ASP A 89 6.12 -2.36 10.61
CA ASP A 89 6.25 -0.91 10.51
C ASP A 89 6.41 -0.26 11.89
N ILE A 90 5.62 -0.70 12.88
CA ILE A 90 5.77 -0.28 14.28
C ILE A 90 7.17 -0.65 14.79
N HIS A 91 7.63 -1.88 14.56
CA HIS A 91 8.95 -2.32 14.97
C HIS A 91 10.06 -1.48 14.33
N ARG A 92 9.95 -1.19 13.04
CA ARG A 92 10.90 -0.34 12.31
C ARG A 92 10.94 1.08 12.87
N SER A 93 9.79 1.67 13.21
CA SER A 93 9.70 2.99 13.83
C SER A 93 10.41 3.02 15.19
N LEU A 94 10.18 2.02 16.05
CA LEU A 94 10.82 1.92 17.36
C LEU A 94 12.34 1.82 17.28
N LEU A 95 12.87 1.11 16.28
CA LEU A 95 14.32 0.92 16.12
C LEU A 95 15.03 2.12 15.49
N ARG A 96 14.32 2.96 14.74
CA ARG A 96 14.93 4.10 14.02
C ARG A 96 15.56 5.13 14.97
N GLU A 97 14.96 5.32 16.14
CA GLU A 97 15.39 6.28 17.16
C GLU A 97 16.41 5.68 18.16
N ARG A 98 16.96 4.50 17.88
CA ARG A 98 17.91 3.80 18.76
C ARG A 98 19.32 3.85 18.21
N ASN A 99 20.30 3.71 19.10
CA ASN A 99 21.69 3.67 18.67
C ASN A 99 22.04 2.33 18.00
N LEU A 100 23.14 2.30 17.26
CA LEU A 100 23.51 1.15 16.43
C LEU A 100 23.75 -0.13 17.26
N ASP A 101 24.29 -0.02 18.47
CA ASP A 101 24.59 -1.18 19.29
C ASP A 101 23.32 -1.79 19.90
N GLU A 102 22.34 -0.96 20.26
CA GLU A 102 21.00 -1.41 20.65
C GLU A 102 20.30 -2.13 19.49
N VAL A 103 20.34 -1.57 18.27
CA VAL A 103 19.74 -2.20 17.09
C VAL A 103 20.41 -3.54 16.80
N LYS A 104 21.76 -3.62 16.85
CA LYS A 104 22.50 -4.88 16.69
C LYS A 104 22.14 -5.91 17.76
N TYR A 105 21.91 -5.47 18.99
CA TYR A 105 21.48 -6.35 20.07
C TYR A 105 20.09 -6.92 19.80
N VAL A 106 19.13 -6.08 19.41
CA VAL A 106 17.78 -6.54 19.03
C VAL A 106 17.83 -7.54 17.87
N VAL A 107 18.58 -7.26 16.81
CA VAL A 107 18.73 -8.18 15.67
C VAL A 107 19.26 -9.55 16.10
N ARG A 108 20.25 -9.57 17.00
CA ARG A 108 20.81 -10.83 17.52
C ARG A 108 19.77 -11.62 18.29
N ILE A 109 19.07 -10.99 19.24
CA ILE A 109 18.03 -11.65 20.04
C ILE A 109 16.88 -12.16 19.16
N THR A 110 16.45 -11.36 18.18
CA THR A 110 15.42 -11.79 17.21
C THR A 110 15.87 -13.02 16.43
N LYS A 111 17.14 -13.06 15.99
CA LYS A 111 17.68 -14.23 15.30
C LYS A 111 17.70 -15.47 16.20
N ASP A 112 18.24 -15.35 17.40
CA ASP A 112 18.34 -16.47 18.36
C ASP A 112 16.96 -17.03 18.71
N PHE A 113 15.97 -16.13 18.85
CA PHE A 113 14.57 -16.52 19.07
C PHE A 113 13.99 -17.28 17.88
N LEU A 114 14.14 -16.76 16.65
CA LEU A 114 13.63 -17.42 15.44
C LEU A 114 14.26 -18.79 15.22
N ASP A 115 15.59 -18.89 15.38
CA ASP A 115 16.32 -20.15 15.28
C ASP A 115 15.78 -21.18 16.30
N THR A 116 15.42 -20.74 17.51
CA THR A 116 14.83 -21.61 18.55
C THR A 116 13.44 -22.12 18.15
N ILE A 117 12.58 -21.24 17.62
CA ILE A 117 11.23 -21.61 17.17
C ILE A 117 11.30 -22.58 15.98
N ASP A 118 12.18 -22.33 15.02
CA ASP A 118 12.36 -23.19 13.85
C ASP A 118 12.88 -24.60 14.22
N LEU A 119 13.69 -24.70 15.26
CA LEU A 119 14.13 -25.99 15.79
C LEU A 119 12.98 -26.77 16.47
N GLN A 120 12.09 -26.07 17.18
CA GLN A 120 10.92 -26.70 17.82
C GLN A 120 9.87 -27.16 16.80
N SER A 121 9.61 -26.38 15.75
CA SER A 121 8.66 -26.76 14.70
C SER A 121 9.12 -28.02 13.94
N LYS A 122 10.43 -28.13 13.65
CA LYS A 122 11.03 -29.33 13.05
C LYS A 122 10.89 -30.56 13.94
N LYS A 123 11.21 -30.46 15.24
CA LYS A 123 11.05 -31.59 16.19
C LYS A 123 9.61 -32.07 16.31
N ASN A 124 8.64 -31.15 16.33
CA ASN A 124 7.22 -31.49 16.41
C ASN A 124 6.71 -32.16 15.12
N SER A 125 7.33 -31.87 13.97
CA SER A 125 7.00 -32.50 12.68
C SER A 125 7.60 -33.91 12.53
N SER A 126 8.68 -34.22 13.28
CA SER A 126 9.37 -35.52 13.24
C SER A 126 8.84 -36.57 14.22
N ASN A 127 8.14 -36.16 15.29
CA ASN A 127 7.59 -37.06 16.32
C ASN A 127 6.13 -37.51 16.04
N GLY A 128 5.58 -37.17 14.87
CA GLY A 128 4.21 -37.48 14.45
C GLY A 128 4.08 -38.61 13.41
N GLN A 129 5.14 -39.39 13.19
CA GLN A 129 5.13 -40.61 12.35
C GLN A 129 5.38 -41.86 13.20
#